data_AF-A0A837CGK0-F1
#
_entry.id   AF-A0A837CGK0-F1
#
_cell.length_a   1.000
_cell.length_b   1.000
_cell.length_c   1.000
_cell.angle_alpha   90.00
_cell.angle_beta   90.00
_cell.angle_gamma   90.00
#
_symmetry.space_group_name_H-M   'P 1'
#
loop_
_entity.id
_entity.type
_entity.pdbx_description
1 polymer ?
#
loop_
_entity_poly.entity_id
_entity_poly.type
_entity_poly.pdbx_seq_one_letter_code
_entity_poly.pdbx_strand_id
1 'polypeptide(L)'
;MPLLALVTVLDSNNKVNPNAWAADYIEPGIREGIIKRSLGHTFTNADFKAIALALEQLKDKSGESAWKHLGVLMPSAERRRRLAGLDSVAFDDAINDLGTDDPAYTNYTGKRYARDPQVREAVRRRAAGKCEFCGKLGFKCANGARYLECHHILALANDGADRMTNVIAICPGEHREVHFGERRDEMETEMMAKVKIAEARRLKATV
;
A
#
# COMPACT_ATOMS: atom_id res chain seq x y z
N MET A 1 5.65 -1.29 -20.83
CA MET A 1 6.04 -0.05 -21.53
C MET A 1 5.69 0.02 -23.03
N PRO A 2 5.64 -1.06 -23.84
CA PRO A 2 5.66 -0.86 -25.31
C PRO A 2 4.43 -1.31 -26.13
N LEU A 3 3.47 -2.09 -25.61
CA LEU A 3 2.63 -2.89 -26.53
C LEU A 3 1.57 -2.13 -27.35
N LEU A 4 1.18 -0.92 -26.95
CA LEU A 4 0.31 -0.09 -27.80
C LEU A 4 0.97 1.20 -28.26
N ALA A 5 1.91 1.75 -27.48
CA ALA A 5 2.65 2.95 -27.90
C ALA A 5 3.54 2.69 -29.13
N LEU A 6 4.06 1.46 -29.30
CA LEU A 6 5.03 1.16 -30.36
C LEU A 6 4.44 0.41 -31.56
N VAL A 7 3.31 -0.27 -31.40
CA VAL A 7 2.80 -1.20 -32.44
C VAL A 7 2.07 -0.49 -33.57
N THR A 8 1.90 0.83 -33.51
CA THR A 8 1.37 1.58 -34.64
C THR A 8 2.24 2.73 -35.08
N VAL A 9 3.42 3.00 -34.52
CA VAL A 9 4.17 4.17 -35.03
C VAL A 9 4.77 3.88 -36.40
N LEU A 10 5.36 2.71 -36.63
CA LEU A 10 6.05 2.39 -37.89
C LEU A 10 5.34 1.27 -38.66
N ASP A 11 5.27 1.41 -39.98
CA ASP A 11 4.79 0.38 -40.91
C ASP A 11 5.89 -0.65 -41.23
N SER A 12 5.58 -1.63 -42.08
CA SER A 12 6.51 -2.69 -42.49
C SER A 12 7.74 -2.18 -43.26
N ASN A 13 7.75 -0.91 -43.66
CA ASN A 13 8.86 -0.23 -44.33
C ASN A 13 9.62 0.73 -43.39
N ASN A 14 9.38 0.65 -42.08
CA ASN A 14 9.91 1.57 -41.07
C ASN A 14 9.48 3.04 -41.27
N LYS A 15 8.36 3.29 -41.95
CA LYS A 15 7.78 4.63 -42.10
C LYS A 15 6.69 4.87 -41.07
N VAL A 16 6.48 6.12 -40.69
CA VAL A 16 5.41 6.44 -39.72
C VAL A 16 4.04 6.09 -40.31
N ASN A 17 3.28 5.22 -39.64
CA ASN A 17 1.92 4.87 -40.04
C ASN A 17 0.99 6.10 -39.84
N PRO A 18 0.33 6.57 -40.90
CA PRO A 18 -0.50 7.77 -40.83
C PRO A 18 -1.70 7.61 -39.88
N ASN A 19 -2.22 6.39 -39.74
CA ASN A 19 -3.43 6.09 -38.94
C ASN A 19 -3.12 5.83 -37.46
N ALA A 20 -1.85 5.83 -37.08
CA ALA A 20 -1.41 5.64 -35.71
C ALA A 20 -1.84 6.81 -34.85
N TRP A 21 -2.59 6.53 -33.77
CA TRP A 21 -2.97 7.54 -32.79
C TRP A 21 -3.70 8.76 -33.38
N ALA A 22 -4.32 8.61 -34.56
CA ALA A 22 -4.95 9.69 -35.33
C ALA A 22 -6.46 9.83 -35.05
N ALA A 23 -6.99 9.14 -34.04
CA ALA A 23 -8.41 9.21 -33.72
C ALA A 23 -8.76 10.47 -32.94
N ASP A 24 -9.91 11.08 -33.23
CA ASP A 24 -10.34 12.38 -32.69
C ASP A 24 -10.49 12.43 -31.16
N TYR A 25 -10.62 11.28 -30.49
CA TYR A 25 -10.68 11.17 -29.03
C TYR A 25 -9.30 11.13 -28.36
N ILE A 26 -8.22 11.14 -29.13
CA ILE A 26 -6.84 11.19 -28.63
C ILE A 26 -6.45 12.66 -28.50
N GLU A 27 -5.98 13.00 -27.31
CA GLU A 27 -5.54 14.35 -26.99
C GLU A 27 -4.41 14.82 -27.94
N PRO A 28 -4.45 16.08 -28.41
CA PRO A 28 -3.39 16.64 -29.26
C PRO A 28 -2.00 16.47 -28.66
N GLY A 29 -1.00 16.17 -29.49
CA GLY A 29 0.39 15.99 -29.06
C GLY A 29 0.73 14.58 -28.57
N ILE A 30 -0.25 13.75 -28.20
CA ILE A 30 0.00 12.36 -27.76
C ILE A 30 0.68 11.59 -28.89
N ARG A 31 0.16 11.75 -30.11
CA ARG A 31 0.68 11.10 -31.31
C ARG A 31 2.13 11.52 -31.58
N GLU A 32 2.40 12.82 -31.59
CA GLU A 32 3.72 13.39 -31.86
C GLU A 32 4.75 12.96 -30.80
N GLY A 33 4.35 12.97 -29.52
CA GLY A 33 5.20 12.55 -28.41
C GLY A 33 5.56 11.07 -28.46
N ILE A 34 4.59 10.21 -28.77
CA ILE A 34 4.82 8.78 -28.96
C ILE A 34 5.75 8.53 -30.17
N ILE A 35 5.54 9.22 -31.29
CA ILE A 35 6.40 9.13 -32.48
C ILE A 35 7.85 9.52 -32.13
N LYS A 36 8.02 10.68 -31.47
CA LYS A 36 9.34 11.20 -31.08
C LYS A 36 10.11 10.21 -30.19
N ARG A 37 9.43 9.63 -29.19
CA ARG A 37 10.06 8.65 -28.28
C ARG A 37 10.36 7.33 -28.96
N SER A 38 9.50 6.87 -29.87
CA SER A 38 9.74 5.67 -30.67
C SER A 38 10.99 5.83 -31.53
N LEU A 39 11.13 6.96 -32.23
CA LEU A 39 12.31 7.27 -33.06
C LEU A 39 13.60 7.42 -32.23
N GLY A 40 13.48 7.81 -30.95
CA GLY A 40 14.61 7.91 -30.03
C GLY A 40 14.95 6.63 -29.26
N HIS A 41 14.15 5.55 -29.40
CA HIS A 41 14.35 4.30 -28.67
C HIS A 41 15.24 3.34 -29.47
N THR A 42 16.24 2.74 -28.80
CA THR A 42 17.02 1.64 -29.39
C THR A 42 16.34 0.31 -29.08
N PHE A 43 15.67 -0.27 -30.07
CA PHE A 43 14.92 -1.51 -29.89
C PHE A 43 15.84 -2.71 -29.71
N THR A 44 15.51 -3.54 -28.73
CA THR A 44 16.21 -4.78 -28.41
C THR A 44 15.44 -6.00 -28.92
N ASN A 45 16.10 -7.16 -28.97
CA ASN A 45 15.43 -8.43 -29.31
C ASN A 45 14.26 -8.77 -28.37
N ALA A 46 14.33 -8.34 -27.10
CA ALA A 46 13.22 -8.50 -26.16
C ALA A 46 12.01 -7.64 -26.55
N ASP A 47 12.23 -6.41 -27.01
CA ASP A 47 11.18 -5.52 -27.50
C ASP A 47 10.50 -6.11 -28.73
N PHE A 48 11.28 -6.60 -29.71
CA PHE A 48 10.74 -7.22 -30.92
C PHE A 48 9.94 -8.50 -30.61
N LYS A 49 10.42 -9.33 -29.68
CA LYS A 49 9.68 -10.53 -29.24
C LYS A 49 8.34 -10.17 -28.59
N ALA A 50 8.31 -9.11 -27.78
CA ALA A 50 7.07 -8.63 -27.16
C ALA A 50 6.09 -8.09 -28.22
N ILE A 51 6.59 -7.33 -29.20
CA ILE A 51 5.77 -6.82 -30.32
C ILE A 51 5.17 -7.98 -31.13
N ALA A 52 5.97 -8.98 -31.48
CA ALA A 52 5.49 -10.15 -32.22
C ALA A 52 4.37 -10.89 -31.48
N LEU A 53 4.54 -11.10 -30.16
CA LEU A 53 3.51 -11.74 -29.33
C LEU A 53 2.20 -10.92 -29.28
N ALA A 54 2.29 -9.59 -29.35
CA ALA A 54 1.13 -8.72 -29.40
C ALA A 54 0.38 -8.83 -30.72
N LEU A 55 1.12 -8.80 -31.83
CA LEU A 55 0.57 -8.88 -33.18
C LEU A 55 -0.12 -10.23 -33.41
N GLU A 56 0.41 -11.31 -32.84
CA GLU A 56 -0.20 -12.63 -32.87
C GLU A 56 -1.62 -12.64 -32.27
N GLN A 57 -1.89 -11.81 -31.26
CA GLN A 57 -3.23 -11.68 -30.66
C GLN A 57 -4.23 -10.94 -31.56
N LEU A 58 -3.72 -10.27 -32.59
CA LEU A 58 -4.51 -9.46 -33.53
C LEU A 58 -4.68 -10.13 -34.91
N LYS A 59 -3.96 -11.23 -35.19
CA LYS A 59 -3.86 -11.84 -36.53
C LYS A 59 -5.20 -12.22 -37.18
N ASP A 60 -6.16 -12.64 -36.37
CA ASP A 60 -7.49 -13.08 -36.83
C ASP A 60 -8.54 -11.95 -36.80
N LYS A 61 -8.12 -10.71 -36.51
CA LYS A 61 -9.00 -9.54 -36.41
C LYS A 61 -8.92 -8.71 -37.68
N SER A 62 -10.07 -8.30 -38.19
CA SER A 62 -10.12 -7.21 -39.19
C SER A 62 -9.53 -5.93 -38.61
N GLY A 63 -9.10 -4.99 -39.46
CA GLY A 63 -8.51 -3.72 -39.00
C GLY A 63 -9.38 -3.00 -37.96
N GLU A 64 -10.68 -2.89 -38.21
CA GLU A 64 -11.65 -2.29 -37.27
C GLU A 64 -11.78 -3.09 -35.96
N SER A 65 -11.84 -4.42 -36.03
CA SER A 65 -11.92 -5.31 -34.86
C SER A 65 -10.64 -5.28 -34.02
N ALA A 66 -9.49 -5.18 -34.68
CA ALA A 66 -8.19 -5.00 -34.03
C ALA A 66 -8.15 -3.67 -33.29
N TRP A 67 -8.56 -2.56 -33.94
CA TRP A 67 -8.64 -1.25 -33.30
C TRP A 67 -9.61 -1.20 -32.13
N LYS A 68 -10.78 -1.84 -32.23
CA LYS A 68 -11.74 -1.95 -31.13
C LYS A 68 -11.16 -2.75 -29.95
N HIS A 69 -10.48 -3.85 -30.24
CA HIS A 69 -9.81 -4.67 -29.22
C HIS A 69 -8.68 -3.89 -28.52
N LEU A 70 -7.86 -3.19 -29.30
CA LEU A 70 -6.83 -2.31 -28.79
C LEU A 70 -7.42 -1.16 -27.97
N GLY A 71 -8.54 -0.58 -28.40
CA GLY A 71 -9.29 0.46 -27.68
C GLY A 71 -9.64 0.09 -26.24
N VAL A 72 -10.03 -1.18 -26.00
CA VAL A 72 -10.30 -1.71 -24.65
C VAL A 72 -9.02 -1.84 -23.81
N LEU A 73 -7.90 -2.12 -24.48
CA LEU A 73 -6.57 -2.23 -23.86
C LEU A 73 -5.82 -0.88 -23.79
N MET A 74 -6.40 0.19 -24.36
CA MET A 74 -5.77 1.51 -24.36
C MET A 74 -5.59 1.99 -22.93
N PRO A 75 -4.39 2.50 -22.59
CA PRO A 75 -4.15 3.09 -21.27
C PRO A 75 -5.11 4.27 -21.02
N SER A 76 -5.39 4.59 -19.74
CA SER A 76 -6.14 5.81 -19.36
C SER A 76 -5.52 7.07 -19.97
N ALA A 77 -6.26 8.17 -20.04
CA ALA A 77 -5.75 9.44 -20.56
C ALA A 77 -4.41 9.85 -19.93
N GLU A 78 -4.29 9.71 -18.61
CA GLU A 78 -3.05 9.94 -17.86
C GLU A 78 -1.90 9.02 -18.30
N ARG A 79 -2.15 7.73 -18.48
CA ARG A 79 -1.13 6.81 -18.98
C ARG A 79 -0.74 7.11 -20.43
N ARG A 80 -1.65 7.64 -21.26
CA ARG A 80 -1.32 8.09 -22.63
C ARG A 80 -0.37 9.29 -22.61
N ARG A 81 -0.58 10.28 -21.74
CA ARG A 81 0.32 11.43 -21.55
C ARG A 81 1.73 11.02 -21.11
N ARG A 82 1.83 10.13 -20.12
CA ARG A 82 3.10 9.48 -19.68
C ARG A 82 3.82 8.78 -20.84
N LEU A 83 3.07 8.03 -21.66
CA LEU A 83 3.65 7.34 -22.83
C LEU A 83 4.15 8.32 -23.89
N ALA A 84 3.45 9.43 -24.11
CA ALA A 84 3.85 10.46 -25.05
C ALA A 84 5.01 11.35 -24.53
N GLY A 85 5.37 11.25 -23.24
CA GLY A 85 6.29 12.21 -22.63
C GLY A 85 5.72 13.63 -22.61
N LEU A 86 4.39 13.75 -22.66
CA LEU A 86 3.64 15.00 -22.49
C LEU A 86 3.39 15.33 -21.01
N ASP A 87 4.00 14.57 -20.10
CA ASP A 87 4.16 15.05 -18.74
C ASP A 87 5.19 16.18 -18.76
N SER A 88 4.78 17.34 -19.29
CA SER A 88 5.28 18.60 -18.79
C SER A 88 4.77 18.69 -17.36
N VAL A 89 5.62 18.34 -16.41
CA VAL A 89 5.54 18.96 -15.10
C VAL A 89 5.96 20.43 -15.27
N ALA A 90 5.12 21.18 -15.98
CA ALA A 90 4.89 22.59 -15.71
C ALA A 90 3.71 22.60 -14.73
N PHE A 91 4.06 22.44 -13.46
CA PHE A 91 3.18 22.59 -12.31
C PHE A 91 2.81 24.07 -12.12
N ASP A 92 2.17 24.71 -13.10
CA ASP A 92 1.55 26.02 -12.87
C ASP A 92 0.04 25.81 -12.72
N ASP A 93 -0.42 25.68 -11.48
CA ASP A 93 -1.81 25.99 -11.08
C ASP A 93 -2.85 24.85 -10.96
N ALA A 94 -2.47 23.61 -10.58
CA ALA A 94 -3.46 22.67 -10.03
C ALA A 94 -2.98 21.61 -9.01
N ILE A 95 -1.68 21.47 -8.72
CA ILE A 95 -1.18 20.53 -7.68
C ILE A 95 -0.13 21.25 -6.82
N ASN A 96 -0.59 22.09 -5.92
CA ASN A 96 0.14 22.34 -4.69
C ASN A 96 -0.76 21.88 -3.55
N ASP A 97 -0.50 20.70 -3.01
CA ASP A 97 -1.16 20.29 -1.77
C ASP A 97 -0.20 19.55 -0.83
N LEU A 98 0.90 20.25 -0.52
CA LEU A 98 1.86 20.00 0.57
C LEU A 98 2.69 18.70 0.52
N GLY A 99 4.02 18.85 0.39
CA GLY A 99 4.98 17.74 0.54
C GLY A 99 6.28 17.94 -0.23
N THR A 100 7.07 16.87 -0.33
CA THR A 100 8.25 16.76 -1.21
C THR A 100 8.34 15.33 -1.76
N ASP A 101 8.63 15.20 -3.05
CA ASP A 101 8.89 13.90 -3.69
C ASP A 101 10.23 13.29 -3.26
N ASP A 102 11.10 14.12 -2.66
CA ASP A 102 12.38 13.74 -2.08
C ASP A 102 12.43 14.17 -0.61
N PRO A 103 11.83 13.40 0.32
CA PRO A 103 11.87 13.72 1.73
C PRO A 103 13.28 13.51 2.29
N ALA A 104 13.84 14.57 2.88
CA ALA A 104 15.08 14.47 3.63
C ALA A 104 14.92 13.45 4.79
N TYR A 105 15.86 12.53 4.92
CA TYR A 105 15.93 11.66 6.09
C TYR A 105 16.79 12.29 7.17
N THR A 106 16.44 12.03 8.44
CA THR A 106 17.26 12.43 9.60
C THR A 106 17.51 11.21 10.47
N ASN A 107 18.72 11.13 11.04
CA ASN A 107 19.06 10.09 12.01
C ASN A 107 18.54 10.52 13.40
N TYR A 108 17.80 9.65 14.09
CA TYR A 108 17.32 9.88 15.44
C TYR A 108 17.90 8.85 16.42
N THR A 109 18.32 9.32 17.60
CA THR A 109 18.73 8.47 18.71
C THR A 109 17.71 8.60 19.84
N GLY A 110 17.14 7.48 20.30
CA GLY A 110 16.13 7.46 21.35
C GLY A 110 16.42 6.42 22.41
N LYS A 111 15.99 6.69 23.64
CA LYS A 111 15.99 5.71 24.74
C LYS A 111 14.73 4.85 24.64
N ARG A 112 14.88 3.54 24.87
CA ARG A 112 13.77 2.59 24.96
C ARG A 112 13.96 1.71 26.18
N TYR A 113 12.86 1.40 26.86
CA TYR A 113 12.85 0.39 27.91
C TYR A 113 12.89 -1.00 27.28
N ALA A 114 13.79 -1.86 27.78
CA ALA A 114 13.75 -3.28 27.47
C ALA A 114 12.48 -3.88 28.09
N ARG A 115 11.72 -4.63 27.29
CA ARG A 115 10.47 -5.28 27.71
C ARG A 115 10.70 -6.77 27.79
N ASP A 116 10.21 -7.40 28.85
CA ASP A 116 10.34 -8.83 29.07
C ASP A 116 9.45 -9.61 28.07
N PRO A 117 10.06 -10.42 27.18
CA PRO A 117 9.30 -11.21 26.22
C PRO A 117 8.39 -12.24 26.91
N GLN A 118 8.74 -12.71 28.11
CA GLN A 118 7.93 -13.68 28.86
C GLN A 118 6.62 -13.05 29.33
N VAL A 119 6.64 -11.80 29.78
CA VAL A 119 5.42 -11.06 30.16
C VAL A 119 4.51 -10.90 28.95
N ARG A 120 5.05 -10.47 27.80
CA ARG A 120 4.25 -10.29 26.57
C ARG A 120 3.62 -11.60 26.11
N GLU A 121 4.37 -12.69 26.18
CA GLU A 121 3.86 -14.00 25.79
C GLU A 121 2.80 -14.52 26.75
N ALA A 122 3.01 -14.38 28.05
CA ALA A 122 2.02 -14.76 29.05
C ALA A 122 0.72 -13.94 28.93
N VAL A 123 0.80 -12.63 28.66
CA VAL A 123 -0.38 -11.78 28.40
C VAL A 123 -1.12 -12.21 27.14
N ARG A 124 -0.42 -12.52 26.05
CA ARG A 124 -1.07 -13.04 24.83
C ARG A 124 -1.79 -14.37 25.06
N ARG A 125 -1.21 -15.26 25.86
CA ARG A 125 -1.86 -16.53 26.25
C ARG A 125 -3.09 -16.30 27.10
N ARG A 126 -3.00 -15.40 28.09
CA ARG A 126 -4.14 -15.00 28.94
C ARG A 126 -5.32 -14.49 28.10
N ALA A 127 -5.02 -13.69 27.08
CA ALA A 127 -6.01 -13.08 26.19
C ALA A 127 -6.67 -14.08 25.22
N ALA A 128 -6.02 -15.22 24.93
CA ALA A 128 -6.53 -16.26 24.04
C ALA A 128 -7.04 -15.74 22.67
N GLY A 129 -6.36 -14.73 22.13
CA GLY A 129 -6.69 -14.09 20.85
C GLY A 129 -7.90 -13.15 20.87
N LYS A 130 -8.46 -12.85 22.04
CA LYS A 130 -9.52 -11.85 22.24
C LYS A 130 -8.96 -10.60 22.94
N CYS A 131 -9.39 -9.43 22.50
CA CYS A 131 -9.11 -8.18 23.20
C CYS A 131 -9.67 -8.25 24.62
N GLU A 132 -8.81 -8.00 25.62
CA GLU A 132 -9.20 -8.10 27.04
C GLU A 132 -10.08 -6.92 27.49
N PHE A 133 -10.14 -5.84 26.70
CA PHE A 133 -11.01 -4.71 26.94
C PHE A 133 -12.42 -4.91 26.37
N CYS A 134 -12.53 -5.03 25.04
CA CYS A 134 -13.81 -5.09 24.32
C CYS A 134 -14.30 -6.51 23.97
N GLY A 135 -13.48 -7.55 24.20
CA GLY A 135 -13.84 -8.96 23.97
C GLY A 135 -13.79 -9.43 22.51
N LYS A 136 -13.57 -8.53 21.54
CA LYS A 136 -13.50 -8.87 20.11
C LYS A 136 -12.29 -9.74 19.80
N LEU A 137 -12.43 -10.67 18.86
CA LEU A 137 -11.31 -11.45 18.33
C LEU A 137 -10.38 -10.54 17.51
N GLY A 138 -9.07 -10.74 17.69
CA GLY A 138 -8.07 -10.15 16.79
C GLY A 138 -8.26 -10.61 15.34
N PHE A 139 -7.78 -9.82 14.39
CA PHE A 139 -7.73 -10.27 13.00
C PHE A 139 -6.72 -11.42 12.85
N LYS A 140 -6.88 -12.24 11.81
CA LYS A 140 -5.96 -13.34 11.54
C LYS A 140 -4.71 -12.83 10.83
N CYS A 141 -3.54 -13.14 11.36
CA CYS A 141 -2.26 -13.00 10.68
C CYS A 141 -2.11 -14.09 9.61
N ALA A 142 -1.17 -13.90 8.68
CA ALA A 142 -0.84 -14.88 7.63
C ALA A 142 -0.45 -16.25 8.20
N ASN A 143 0.14 -16.30 9.40
CA ASN A 143 0.48 -17.52 10.13
C ASN A 143 -0.70 -18.14 10.91
N GLY A 144 -1.92 -17.62 10.74
CA GLY A 144 -3.13 -18.10 11.41
C GLY A 144 -3.35 -17.57 12.84
N ALA A 145 -2.35 -16.93 13.46
CA ALA A 145 -2.47 -16.37 14.80
C ALA A 145 -3.43 -15.16 14.83
N ARG A 146 -4.00 -14.87 16.01
CA ARG A 146 -4.85 -13.69 16.24
C ARG A 146 -4.00 -12.51 16.69
N TYR A 147 -4.06 -11.39 15.98
CA TYR A 147 -3.27 -10.20 16.29
C TYR A 147 -3.87 -9.37 17.43
N LEU A 148 -3.06 -9.08 18.45
CA LEU A 148 -3.34 -8.17 19.56
C LEU A 148 -2.04 -7.45 19.97
N GLU A 149 -2.17 -6.27 20.55
CA GLU A 149 -1.06 -5.45 21.01
C GLU A 149 -1.00 -5.48 22.54
N CYS A 150 0.17 -5.80 23.10
CA CYS A 150 0.40 -5.72 24.54
C CYS A 150 0.70 -4.27 24.92
N HIS A 151 -0.16 -3.69 25.75
CA HIS A 151 -0.12 -2.33 26.24
C HIS A 151 0.16 -2.32 27.75
N HIS A 152 1.11 -1.49 28.18
CA HIS A 152 1.34 -1.18 29.60
C HIS A 152 0.31 -0.15 30.02
N ILE A 153 -0.60 -0.51 30.95
CA ILE A 153 -1.69 0.35 31.41
C ILE A 153 -1.11 1.59 32.08
N LEU A 154 -0.27 1.39 33.11
CA LEU A 154 0.64 2.43 33.58
C LEU A 154 1.91 2.38 32.73
N ALA A 155 2.21 3.49 32.07
CA ALA A 155 3.37 3.59 31.19
C ALA A 155 4.69 3.33 31.94
N LEU A 156 5.63 2.65 31.29
CA LEU A 156 6.98 2.41 31.87
C LEU A 156 7.74 3.70 32.21
N ALA A 157 7.45 4.79 31.49
CA ALA A 157 8.04 6.10 31.77
C ALA A 157 7.46 6.77 33.03
N ASN A 158 6.28 6.33 33.48
CA ASN A 158 5.58 6.80 34.68
C ASN A 158 5.61 5.73 35.78
N ASP A 159 6.76 5.07 35.94
CA ASP A 159 7.00 4.01 36.94
C ASP A 159 6.08 2.78 36.84
N GLY A 160 5.44 2.57 35.69
CA GLY A 160 4.69 1.35 35.41
C GLY A 160 5.59 0.11 35.40
N ALA A 161 5.18 -0.94 36.10
CA ALA A 161 5.95 -2.18 36.14
C ALA A 161 5.76 -3.01 34.86
N ASP A 162 6.81 -3.68 34.39
CA ASP A 162 6.70 -4.69 33.34
C ASP A 162 6.30 -6.05 33.92
N ARG A 163 5.00 -6.16 34.26
CA ARG A 163 4.39 -7.29 34.95
C ARG A 163 3.02 -7.59 34.35
N MET A 164 2.59 -8.85 34.45
CA MET A 164 1.26 -9.31 34.01
C MET A 164 0.10 -8.47 34.57
N THR A 165 0.27 -7.91 35.77
CA THR A 165 -0.70 -7.08 36.46
C THR A 165 -0.86 -5.67 35.89
N ASN A 166 0.07 -5.22 35.05
CA ASN A 166 0.10 -3.89 34.44
C ASN A 166 0.10 -3.94 32.90
N VAL A 167 0.00 -5.12 32.31
CA VAL A 167 0.02 -5.30 30.86
C VAL A 167 -1.27 -5.96 30.41
N ILE A 168 -1.90 -5.40 29.38
CA ILE A 168 -3.17 -5.87 28.79
C ILE A 168 -2.99 -6.14 27.30
N ALA A 169 -3.61 -7.19 26.75
CA ALA A 169 -3.69 -7.42 25.32
C ALA A 169 -4.98 -6.82 24.75
N ILE A 170 -4.83 -5.87 23.82
CA ILE A 170 -5.95 -5.13 23.24
C ILE A 170 -5.84 -5.08 21.70
N CYS A 171 -6.94 -4.79 21.02
CA CYS A 171 -6.94 -4.58 19.58
C CYS A 171 -6.40 -3.19 19.21
N PRO A 172 -6.00 -2.97 17.93
CA PRO A 172 -5.37 -1.71 17.51
C PRO A 172 -6.23 -0.46 17.76
N GLY A 173 -7.56 -0.56 17.65
CA GLY A 173 -8.47 0.57 17.89
C GLY A 173 -8.35 1.07 19.33
N GLU A 174 -8.59 0.18 20.29
CA GLU A 174 -8.58 0.43 21.72
C GLU A 174 -7.16 0.78 22.19
N HIS A 175 -6.12 0.25 21.54
CA HIS A 175 -4.75 0.68 21.81
C HIS A 175 -4.49 2.13 21.38
N ARG A 176 -5.06 2.58 20.27
CA ARG A 176 -4.96 4.00 19.88
C ARG A 176 -5.84 4.89 20.75
N GLU A 177 -7.02 4.43 21.13
CA GLU A 177 -7.94 5.18 22.00
C GLU A 177 -7.32 5.42 23.40
N VAL A 178 -6.63 4.44 23.99
CA VAL A 178 -5.96 4.66 25.29
C VAL A 178 -4.77 5.63 25.20
N HIS A 179 -4.16 5.80 24.02
CA HIS A 179 -3.09 6.79 23.84
C HIS A 179 -3.61 8.20 23.53
N PHE A 180 -4.69 8.32 22.74
CA PHE A 180 -5.09 9.58 22.11
C PHE A 180 -6.57 9.95 22.29
N GLY A 181 -7.40 9.02 22.74
CA GLY A 181 -8.84 9.20 22.90
C GLY A 181 -9.19 10.04 24.12
N GLU A 182 -10.35 10.69 24.07
CA GLU A 182 -10.89 11.50 25.18
C GLU A 182 -11.09 10.69 26.46
N ARG A 183 -11.44 9.41 26.33
CA ARG A 183 -11.74 8.50 27.44
C ARG A 183 -10.52 7.78 28.02
N ARG A 184 -9.29 8.19 27.68
CA ARG A 184 -8.06 7.46 28.05
C ARG A 184 -7.94 7.15 29.55
N ASP A 185 -8.26 8.11 30.42
CA ASP A 185 -8.07 7.96 31.87
C ASP A 185 -9.15 7.03 32.47
N GLU A 186 -10.39 7.09 31.95
CA GLU A 186 -11.45 6.12 32.28
C GLU A 186 -11.05 4.71 31.84
N MET A 187 -10.57 4.57 30.60
CA MET A 187 -10.13 3.30 30.04
C MET A 187 -8.96 2.72 30.83
N GLU A 188 -7.98 3.52 31.26
CA GLU A 188 -6.87 3.07 32.09
C GLU A 188 -7.38 2.41 33.39
N THR A 189 -8.33 3.07 34.06
CA THR A 189 -8.96 2.56 35.30
C THR A 189 -9.72 1.26 35.04
N GLU A 190 -10.51 1.20 33.98
CA GLU A 190 -11.25 -0.01 33.57
C GLU A 190 -10.32 -1.17 33.20
N MET A 191 -9.23 -0.89 32.47
CA MET A 191 -8.22 -1.88 32.08
C MET A 191 -7.54 -2.47 33.32
N MET A 192 -7.17 -1.62 34.29
CA MET A 192 -6.57 -2.06 35.54
C MET A 192 -7.50 -3.02 36.30
N ALA A 193 -8.79 -2.68 36.40
CA ALA A 193 -9.80 -3.54 37.03
C ALA A 193 -9.95 -4.89 36.29
N LYS A 194 -10.02 -4.87 34.95
CA LYS A 194 -10.12 -6.09 34.12
C LYS A 194 -8.90 -7.00 34.28
N VAL A 195 -7.69 -6.44 34.23
CA VAL A 195 -6.44 -7.20 34.40
C VAL A 195 -6.36 -7.81 35.80
N LYS A 196 -6.73 -7.07 36.84
CA LYS A 196 -6.77 -7.59 38.21
C LYS A 196 -7.69 -8.81 38.34
N ILE A 197 -8.89 -8.75 37.75
CA ILE A 197 -9.84 -9.87 37.73
C ILE A 197 -9.27 -11.04 36.93
N ALA A 198 -8.66 -10.79 35.76
CA ALA A 198 -8.08 -11.83 34.91
C ALA A 198 -6.93 -12.57 35.60
N GLU A 199 -6.01 -11.84 36.25
CA GLU A 199 -4.90 -12.43 37.00
C GLU A 199 -5.37 -13.24 38.21
N ALA A 200 -6.37 -12.74 38.95
CA ALA A 200 -6.95 -13.48 40.08
C ALA A 200 -7.57 -14.81 39.62
N ARG A 201 -8.24 -14.83 38.45
CA ARG A 201 -8.78 -16.07 37.86
C ARG A 201 -7.68 -17.01 37.42
N ARG A 202 -6.62 -16.49 36.79
CA ARG A 202 -5.45 -17.28 36.34
C ARG A 202 -4.77 -18.00 37.50
N LEU A 203 -4.53 -17.28 38.61
CA LEU A 203 -3.89 -17.85 39.80
C LEU A 203 -4.73 -18.98 40.42
N LYS A 204 -6.05 -18.81 40.50
CA LYS A 204 -6.96 -19.85 41.00
C LYS A 204 -7.00 -21.11 40.12
N ALA A 205 -6.84 -20.96 38.80
CA ALA A 205 -6.82 -22.09 37.87
C ALA A 205 -5.50 -22.87 37.88
N THR A 206 -4.48 -22.38 38.58
CA THR A 206 -3.15 -23.01 38.69
C THR A 206 -2.99 -23.78 40.02
N VAL A 207 -3.97 -23.68 40.92
CA VAL A 207 -4.06 -24.41 42.21
C VAL A 207 -5.06 -25.54 42.06
#